data_AF-A0A931T6Q9-F1
#
_entry.id   AF-A0A931T6Q9-F1
#
_cell.length_a   1.000
_cell.length_b   1.000
_cell.length_c   1.000
_cell.angle_alpha   90.00
_cell.angle_beta   90.00
_cell.angle_gamma   90.00
#
_symmetry.space_group_name_H-M   'P 1'
#
loop_
_entity.id
_entity.type
_entity.pdbx_description
1 polymer ?
#
loop_
_entity_poly.entity_id
_entity_poly.type
_entity_poly.pdbx_seq_one_letter_code
_entity_poly.pdbx_strand_id
1 'polypeptide(L)'
;MSTIDDRLNQIIRELISSGITLEQAVEAFEAKYIVAAMKENRGNVTKASVVLGVHRNTLHNKLRSQAMLSGYVATLRPRRSSSKRGAAVRARAGGHDNGRKD
;
A
#
# COMPACT_ATOMS: atom_id res chain seq x y z
N MET A 1 -4.26 -1.90 -37.06
CA MET A 1 -3.96 -1.35 -35.72
C MET A 1 -4.22 -2.47 -34.74
N SER A 2 -3.21 -3.05 -34.09
CA SER A 2 -3.42 -4.18 -33.19
C SER A 2 -4.20 -3.73 -31.95
N THR A 3 -5.24 -4.47 -31.61
CA THR A 3 -6.09 -4.20 -30.45
C THR A 3 -5.35 -4.51 -29.14
N ILE A 4 -5.91 -4.09 -28.00
CA ILE A 4 -5.37 -4.49 -26.69
C ILE A 4 -5.47 -6.01 -26.53
N ASP A 5 -6.58 -6.60 -26.99
CA ASP A 5 -6.81 -8.04 -26.95
C ASP A 5 -5.75 -8.82 -27.75
N ASP A 6 -5.37 -8.33 -28.92
CA ASP A 6 -4.32 -8.98 -29.74
C ASP A 6 -2.98 -9.05 -28.98
N ARG A 7 -2.60 -7.95 -28.33
CA ARG A 7 -1.37 -7.88 -27.53
C ARG A 7 -1.44 -8.75 -26.28
N LEU A 8 -2.58 -8.79 -25.62
CA LEU A 8 -2.78 -9.64 -24.45
C LEU A 8 -2.70 -11.13 -24.83
N ASN A 9 -3.32 -11.53 -25.94
CA ASN A 9 -3.25 -12.89 -26.46
C ASN A 9 -1.81 -13.30 -26.80
N GLN A 10 -1.00 -12.38 -27.33
CA GLN A 10 0.42 -12.64 -27.57
C GLN A 10 1.17 -12.91 -26.26
N ILE A 11 1.00 -12.05 -25.24
CA ILE A 11 1.63 -12.24 -23.93
C ILE A 11 1.22 -13.57 -23.30
N ILE A 12 -0.08 -13.93 -23.37
CA ILE A 12 -0.58 -15.19 -22.81
C ILE A 12 0.11 -16.40 -23.47
N ARG A 13 0.28 -16.39 -24.80
CA ARG A 13 0.99 -17.47 -25.50
C ARG A 13 2.43 -17.59 -25.03
N GLU A 14 3.13 -16.47 -24.87
CA GLU A 14 4.52 -16.43 -24.40
C GLU A 14 4.65 -16.96 -22.96
N LEU A 15 3.72 -16.60 -22.07
CA LEU A 15 3.69 -17.10 -20.68
C LEU A 15 3.48 -18.61 -20.64
N ILE A 16 2.52 -19.13 -21.42
CA ILE A 16 2.23 -20.57 -21.51
C ILE A 16 3.44 -21.32 -22.10
N SER A 17 4.05 -20.81 -23.18
CA SER A 17 5.22 -21.46 -23.80
C SER A 17 6.43 -21.48 -22.87
N SER A 18 6.53 -20.52 -21.95
CA SER A 18 7.59 -20.44 -20.95
C SER A 18 7.34 -21.32 -19.72
N GLY A 19 6.21 -22.03 -19.66
CA GLY A 19 5.84 -22.89 -18.53
C GLY A 19 5.42 -22.13 -17.27
N ILE A 20 5.06 -20.84 -17.40
CA ILE A 20 4.61 -20.02 -16.26
C ILE A 20 3.19 -20.43 -15.90
N THR A 21 2.95 -20.75 -14.63
CA THR A 21 1.61 -21.11 -14.16
C THR A 21 0.70 -19.88 -14.13
N LEU A 22 -0.62 -20.11 -14.16
CA LEU A 22 -1.58 -19.02 -14.03
C LEU A 22 -1.36 -18.20 -12.76
N GLU A 23 -1.05 -18.87 -11.64
CA GLU A 23 -0.77 -18.21 -10.36
C GLU A 23 0.44 -17.27 -10.45
N GLN A 24 1.54 -17.74 -11.03
CA GLN A 24 2.75 -16.93 -11.25
C GLN A 24 2.48 -15.76 -12.21
N ALA A 25 1.69 -16.00 -13.27
CA ALA A 25 1.32 -14.97 -14.23
C ALA A 25 0.47 -13.87 -13.57
N VAL A 26 -0.52 -14.23 -12.76
CA VAL A 26 -1.37 -13.31 -12.01
C VAL A 26 -0.55 -12.50 -11.02
N GLU A 27 0.34 -13.14 -10.26
CA GLU A 27 1.21 -12.47 -9.31
C GLU A 27 2.13 -11.45 -10.00
N ALA A 28 2.78 -11.85 -11.10
CA ALA A 28 3.67 -10.99 -11.87
C ALA A 28 2.92 -9.82 -12.53
N PHE A 29 1.73 -10.08 -13.08
CA PHE A 29 0.88 -9.05 -13.67
C PHE A 29 0.43 -8.06 -12.61
N GLU A 30 -0.10 -8.53 -11.48
CA GLU A 30 -0.57 -7.69 -10.40
C GLU A 30 0.54 -6.75 -9.89
N ALA A 31 1.74 -7.30 -9.64
CA ALA A 31 2.89 -6.51 -9.21
C ALA A 31 3.25 -5.39 -10.21
N LYS A 32 3.34 -5.72 -11.51
CA LYS A 32 3.65 -4.74 -12.56
C LYS A 32 2.55 -3.69 -12.72
N TYR A 33 1.30 -4.09 -12.62
CA TYR A 33 0.14 -3.20 -12.74
C TYR A 33 0.08 -2.19 -11.59
N ILE A 34 0.31 -2.65 -10.35
CA ILE A 34 0.40 -1.77 -9.18
C ILE A 34 1.54 -0.76 -9.32
N VAL A 35 2.72 -1.20 -9.81
CA VAL A 35 3.86 -0.30 -10.05
C VAL A 35 3.55 0.75 -11.11
N ALA A 36 2.88 0.37 -12.21
CA ALA A 36 2.46 1.30 -13.26
C ALA A 36 1.51 2.37 -12.69
N ALA A 37 0.47 1.97 -11.97
CA ALA A 37 -0.46 2.88 -11.33
C ALA A 37 0.23 3.84 -10.34
N MET A 38 1.20 3.32 -9.57
CA MET A 38 1.99 4.14 -8.65
C MET A 38 2.88 5.16 -9.38
N LYS A 39 3.51 4.77 -10.50
CA LYS A 39 4.34 5.66 -11.33
C LYS A 39 3.51 6.78 -11.96
N GLU A 40 2.36 6.45 -12.54
CA GLU A 40 1.44 7.44 -13.11
C GLU A 40 0.98 8.46 -12.07
N ASN A 41 0.77 8.00 -10.82
CA ASN A 41 0.37 8.83 -9.71
C ASN A 41 1.54 9.46 -8.92
N ARG A 42 2.77 9.41 -9.46
CA ARG A 42 3.99 9.96 -8.83
C ARG A 42 4.20 9.51 -7.39
N GLY A 43 3.86 8.26 -7.09
CA GLY A 43 3.95 7.69 -5.74
C GLY A 43 2.81 8.03 -4.79
N ASN A 44 1.75 8.71 -5.24
CA ASN A 44 0.59 8.99 -4.39
C ASN A 44 -0.28 7.74 -4.23
N VAL A 45 -0.10 7.03 -3.11
CA VAL A 45 -0.81 5.78 -2.77
C VAL A 45 -2.33 5.98 -2.74
N THR A 46 -2.83 7.11 -2.23
CA THR A 46 -4.28 7.38 -2.17
C THR A 46 -4.85 7.49 -3.58
N LYS A 47 -4.22 8.26 -4.46
CA LYS A 47 -4.69 8.40 -5.85
C LYS A 47 -4.56 7.08 -6.62
N ALA A 48 -3.43 6.39 -6.47
CA ALA A 48 -3.24 5.06 -7.06
C ALA A 48 -4.28 4.06 -6.58
N SER A 49 -4.67 4.09 -5.30
CA SER A 49 -5.71 3.19 -4.76
C SER A 49 -7.09 3.45 -5.38
N VAL A 50 -7.42 4.70 -5.68
CA VAL A 50 -8.65 5.08 -6.39
C VAL A 50 -8.62 4.57 -7.83
N VAL A 51 -7.49 4.76 -8.54
CA VAL A 51 -7.32 4.28 -9.93
C VAL A 51 -7.37 2.75 -10.01
N LEU A 52 -6.76 2.06 -9.06
CA LEU A 52 -6.76 0.61 -8.98
C LEU A 52 -8.10 0.03 -8.48
N GLY A 53 -9.02 0.85 -7.97
CA GLY A 53 -10.29 0.40 -7.40
C GLY A 53 -10.14 -0.41 -6.10
N VAL A 54 -9.01 -0.25 -5.39
CA VAL A 54 -8.72 -0.98 -4.15
C VAL A 54 -8.69 -0.04 -2.96
N HIS A 55 -9.00 -0.56 -1.77
CA HIS A 55 -8.83 0.23 -0.57
C HIS A 55 -7.34 0.55 -0.34
N ARG A 56 -7.02 1.79 -0.01
CA ARG A 56 -5.65 2.27 0.27
C ARG A 56 -4.86 1.41 1.25
N ASN A 57 -5.51 0.81 2.26
CA ASN A 57 -4.85 -0.11 3.20
C ASN A 57 -4.48 -1.44 2.54
N THR A 58 -5.33 -1.95 1.64
CA THR A 58 -5.05 -3.15 0.85
C THR A 58 -3.88 -2.90 -0.08
N LEU A 59 -3.85 -1.75 -0.75
CA LEU A 59 -2.71 -1.34 -1.56
C LEU A 59 -1.45 -1.22 -0.70
N HIS A 60 -1.54 -0.61 0.48
CA HIS A 60 -0.43 -0.49 1.42
C HIS A 60 0.13 -1.85 1.86
N ASN A 61 -0.75 -2.82 2.13
CA ASN A 61 -0.36 -4.16 2.52
C ASN A 61 0.26 -4.91 1.35
N LYS A 62 -0.32 -4.84 0.15
CA LYS A 62 0.24 -5.42 -1.08
C LYS A 62 1.64 -4.86 -1.38
N LEU A 63 1.82 -3.55 -1.24
CA LEU A 63 3.12 -2.89 -1.40
C LEU A 63 4.17 -3.30 -0.36
N ARG A 64 3.75 -3.80 0.81
CA ARG A 64 4.67 -4.37 1.82
C ARG A 64 4.93 -5.86 1.60
N SER A 65 3.90 -6.62 1.24
CA SER A 65 3.98 -8.08 1.11
C SER A 65 4.67 -8.50 -0.18
N GLN A 66 4.33 -7.85 -1.29
CA GLN A 66 5.08 -7.93 -2.53
C GLN A 66 6.26 -6.99 -2.32
N ALA A 67 7.46 -7.52 -2.11
CA ALA A 67 8.72 -6.79 -1.87
C ALA A 67 9.16 -5.87 -3.05
N MET A 68 8.22 -5.44 -3.89
CA MET A 68 8.31 -4.66 -5.13
C MET A 68 8.57 -3.17 -4.93
N LEU A 69 9.12 -2.76 -3.80
CA LEU A 69 9.49 -1.37 -3.57
C LEU A 69 10.91 -1.25 -3.01
N SER A 70 11.83 -2.17 -3.32
CA SER A 70 13.24 -2.10 -2.90
C SER A 70 13.86 -0.68 -3.07
N GLY A 71 13.43 0.09 -4.10
CA GLY A 71 13.76 1.51 -4.24
C GLY A 71 12.65 2.54 -3.92
N TYR A 72 11.37 2.15 -3.89
CA TYR A 72 10.24 3.07 -3.70
C TYR A 72 9.75 3.13 -2.23
N VAL A 73 9.96 2.11 -1.38
CA VAL A 73 9.62 2.22 0.06
C VAL A 73 10.56 3.22 0.72
N ALA A 74 11.81 3.29 0.24
CA ALA A 74 12.77 4.30 0.69
C ALA A 74 12.23 5.74 0.49
N THR A 75 11.42 5.98 -0.55
CA THR A 75 10.76 7.27 -0.80
C THR A 75 9.44 7.42 -0.04
N LEU A 76 8.76 6.32 0.28
CA LEU A 76 7.66 6.27 1.23
C LEU A 76 8.20 6.39 2.66
N ARG A 77 8.69 7.59 3.01
CA ARG A 77 9.15 7.99 4.34
C ARG A 77 8.41 7.22 5.43
N PRO A 78 9.11 6.50 6.33
CA PRO A 78 8.45 5.85 7.45
C PRO A 78 7.60 6.90 8.15
N ARG A 79 6.27 6.71 8.20
CA ARG A 79 5.43 7.47 9.11
C ARG A 79 6.05 7.23 10.47
N ARG A 80 6.78 8.24 10.98
CA ARG A 80 7.20 8.35 12.38
C ARG A 80 6.10 7.69 13.19
N SER A 81 6.44 6.58 13.83
CA SER A 81 5.49 5.87 14.67
C SER A 81 4.85 6.93 15.56
N SER A 82 3.53 7.06 15.49
CA SER A 82 2.78 7.95 16.37
C SER A 82 2.77 7.42 17.82
N SER A 83 3.77 6.60 18.18
CA SER A 83 4.00 6.03 19.50
C SER A 83 4.42 7.08 20.54
N LYS A 84 4.62 8.35 20.18
CA LYS A 84 4.88 9.44 21.16
C LYS A 84 3.82 10.56 21.18
N ARG A 85 2.53 10.23 21.04
CA ARG A 85 1.43 11.18 21.37
C ARG A 85 0.45 10.70 22.45
N GLY A 86 0.83 9.72 23.25
CA GLY A 86 0.01 9.20 24.35
C GLY A 86 0.66 9.18 25.75
N ALA A 87 1.92 9.61 25.89
CA ALA A 87 2.68 9.44 27.15
C ALA A 87 2.76 10.70 28.03
N ALA A 88 1.91 11.71 27.84
CA ALA A 88 2.04 13.00 28.53
C ALA A 88 0.73 13.63 29.06
N VAL A 89 -0.33 12.84 29.33
CA VAL A 89 -1.55 13.37 29.96
C VAL A 89 -2.06 12.44 31.06
N ARG A 90 -1.23 12.05 32.04
CA ARG A 90 -1.66 11.53 33.36
C ARG A 90 -0.58 11.78 34.42
N ALA A 91 -0.22 13.04 34.64
CA ALA A 91 0.59 13.45 35.78
C ALA A 91 0.30 14.93 36.09
N ARG A 92 -0.89 15.22 36.66
CA ARG A 92 -1.27 16.45 37.38
C ARG A 92 -2.78 16.46 37.61
N ALA A 93 -3.23 15.81 38.68
CA ALA A 93 -4.48 16.12 39.39
C ALA A 93 -4.44 15.39 40.74
N GLY A 94 -3.54 15.85 41.61
CA GLY A 94 -3.63 15.57 43.04
C GLY A 94 -4.61 16.54 43.68
N GLY A 95 -5.38 16.03 44.65
CA GLY A 95 -5.94 16.76 45.79
C GLY A 95 -6.88 17.93 45.50
N HIS A 96 -8.19 17.68 45.62
CA HIS A 96 -9.09 18.64 46.26
C HIS A 96 -9.86 17.92 47.35
N ASP A 97 -9.34 18.07 48.57
CA ASP A 97 -10.03 17.96 49.83
C ASP A 97 -11.16 19.02 49.88
N ASN A 98 -12.35 18.63 50.33
CA ASN A 98 -13.42 19.59 50.57
C ASN A 98 -14.22 19.15 51.81
N GLY A 99 -13.57 19.18 52.97
CA GLY A 99 -14.24 19.30 54.25
C GLY A 99 -14.55 20.76 54.59
N ARG A 100 -15.84 21.12 54.69
CA ARG A 100 -16.45 22.14 55.58
C ARG A 100 -17.95 21.74 55.70
N LYS A 101 -18.47 21.32 56.86
CA LYS A 101 -19.11 22.16 57.92
C LYS A 101 -19.99 23.24 57.28
N ASP A 102 -21.32 23.22 57.41
CA ASP A 102 -22.10 23.14 58.66
C ASP A 102 -23.37 22.26 58.58
#